data_AF-A0A3S0R5G0-F1
#
_entry.id   AF-A0A3S0R5G0-F1
#
_cell.length_a   1.000
_cell.length_b   1.000
_cell.length_c   1.000
_cell.angle_alpha   90.00
_cell.angle_beta   90.00
_cell.angle_gamma   90.00
#
_symmetry.space_group_name_H-M   'P 1'
#
loop_
_entity.id
_entity.type
_entity.pdbx_description
1 polymer ?
#
loop_
_entity_poly.entity_id
_entity_poly.type
_entity_poly.pdbx_seq_one_letter_code
_entity_poly.pdbx_strand_id
1 'polypeptide(L)'
;MSDPSDYLSPAEKYEREALVAAFREVFSLPSGKRVLFWMLEQCAIYREAFAGEAVNATHYTLGLQGAGRKLIAMLDEVDQRFYPSLLLEIATIKAIDREVATNMRSEDDDVDA
;
A
#
# COMPACT_ATOMS: atom_id res chain seq x y z
N MET A 1 -24.71 2.29 -20.50
CA MET A 1 -23.38 1.62 -20.53
C MET A 1 -23.49 0.44 -19.58
N SER A 2 -23.40 -0.79 -20.08
CA SER A 2 -23.45 -1.98 -19.22
C SER A 2 -22.24 -1.96 -18.28
N ASP A 3 -22.46 -2.27 -17.00
CA ASP A 3 -21.37 -2.39 -16.04
C ASP A 3 -20.51 -3.60 -16.46
N PRO A 4 -19.17 -3.48 -16.60
CA PRO A 4 -18.31 -4.64 -16.88
C PRO A 4 -18.48 -5.78 -15.87
N SER A 5 -19.04 -5.52 -14.69
CA SER A 5 -19.44 -6.55 -13.71
C SER A 5 -20.61 -7.45 -14.17
N ASP A 6 -21.39 -7.04 -15.18
CA ASP A 6 -22.53 -7.81 -15.71
C ASP A 6 -22.11 -9.07 -16.49
N TYR A 7 -20.85 -9.18 -16.91
CA TYR A 7 -20.32 -10.32 -17.68
C TYR A 7 -19.58 -11.37 -16.84
N LEU A 8 -19.46 -11.15 -15.53
CA LEU A 8 -18.79 -12.09 -14.64
C LEU A 8 -19.68 -13.30 -14.35
N SER A 9 -19.09 -14.48 -14.40
CA SER A 9 -19.74 -15.69 -13.89
C SER A 9 -20.04 -15.54 -12.39
N PRO A 10 -21.03 -16.28 -11.85
CA PRO A 10 -21.33 -16.23 -10.43
C PRO A 10 -20.12 -16.52 -9.52
N ALA A 11 -19.21 -17.39 -9.95
CA ALA A 11 -17.99 -17.71 -9.22
C ALA A 11 -17.03 -16.50 -9.16
N GLU A 12 -16.80 -15.83 -10.29
CA GLU A 12 -15.91 -14.65 -10.35
C GLU A 12 -16.49 -13.47 -9.54
N LYS A 13 -17.82 -13.31 -9.51
CA LYS A 13 -18.47 -12.30 -8.66
C LYS A 13 -18.22 -12.59 -7.18
N TYR A 14 -18.38 -13.83 -6.75
CA TYR A 14 -18.12 -14.25 -5.38
C TYR A 14 -16.65 -14.05 -4.98
N GLU A 15 -15.71 -14.47 -5.82
CA GLU A 15 -14.27 -14.28 -5.58
C GLU A 15 -13.91 -12.80 -5.45
N ARG A 16 -14.48 -11.96 -6.32
CA ARG A 16 -14.28 -10.51 -6.26
C ARG A 16 -14.85 -9.90 -4.98
N GLU A 17 -16.05 -10.26 -4.58
CA GLU A 17 -16.67 -9.77 -3.33
C GLU A 17 -15.88 -10.22 -2.09
N ALA A 18 -15.42 -11.48 -2.06
CA ALA A 18 -14.57 -11.98 -0.99
C ALA A 18 -13.24 -11.23 -0.92
N LEU A 19 -12.63 -10.93 -2.06
CA LEU A 19 -11.40 -10.15 -2.12
C LEU A 19 -11.62 -8.71 -1.62
N VAL A 20 -12.70 -8.05 -2.04
CA VAL A 20 -13.09 -6.71 -1.55
C VAL A 20 -13.28 -6.71 -0.03
N ALA A 21 -13.94 -7.73 0.52
CA ALA A 21 -14.11 -7.88 1.96
C ALA A 21 -12.77 -8.03 2.70
N ALA A 22 -11.88 -8.87 2.17
CA ALA A 22 -10.54 -9.04 2.74
C ALA A 22 -9.73 -7.74 2.72
N PHE A 23 -9.81 -6.96 1.64
CA PHE A 23 -9.15 -5.65 1.57
C PHE A 23 -9.69 -4.66 2.61
N ARG A 24 -11.01 -4.64 2.86
CA ARG A 24 -11.59 -3.81 3.93
C ARG A 24 -11.07 -4.23 5.31
N GLU A 25 -11.01 -5.52 5.57
CA GLU A 25 -10.49 -6.05 6.84
C GLU A 25 -9.02 -5.66 7.03
N VAL A 26 -8.16 -5.93 6.05
CA VAL A 26 -6.74 -5.56 6.09
C VAL A 26 -6.57 -4.05 6.30
N PHE A 27 -7.34 -3.23 5.58
CA PHE A 27 -7.25 -1.78 5.69
C PHE A 27 -7.69 -1.28 7.08
N SER A 28 -8.64 -1.94 7.73
CA SER A 28 -9.09 -1.56 9.07
C SER A 28 -7.98 -1.70 10.14
N LEU A 29 -7.01 -2.59 9.90
CA LEU A 29 -5.93 -2.88 10.83
C LEU A 29 -4.73 -1.92 10.63
N PRO A 30 -4.19 -1.30 11.70
CA PRO A 30 -2.96 -0.49 11.59
C PRO A 30 -1.77 -1.27 11.01
N SER A 31 -1.64 -2.56 11.35
CA SER A 31 -0.62 -3.45 10.79
C SER A 31 -0.86 -3.74 9.31
N GLY A 32 -2.11 -3.93 8.90
CA GLY A 32 -2.47 -4.12 7.50
C GLY A 32 -2.12 -2.89 6.65
N LYS A 33 -2.37 -1.68 7.15
CA LYS A 33 -1.93 -0.44 6.49
C LYS A 33 -0.42 -0.36 6.33
N ARG A 34 0.37 -0.76 7.34
CA ARG A 34 1.84 -0.83 7.24
C ARG A 34 2.27 -1.77 6.11
N VAL A 35 1.67 -2.95 6.01
CA VAL A 35 1.98 -3.93 4.96
C VAL A 35 1.60 -3.41 3.59
N LEU A 36 0.38 -2.87 3.42
CA LEU A 36 -0.09 -2.29 2.15
C LEU A 36 0.85 -1.19 1.66
N PHE A 37 1.27 -0.30 2.57
CA PHE A 37 2.19 0.77 2.22
C PHE A 37 3.57 0.24 1.86
N TRP A 38 4.10 -0.71 2.62
CA TRP A 38 5.38 -1.37 2.31
C TRP A 38 5.36 -2.03 0.93
N MET A 39 4.26 -2.69 0.55
CA MET A 39 4.08 -3.28 -0.79
C MET A 39 4.13 -2.22 -1.89
N LEU A 40 3.49 -1.06 -1.68
CA LEU A 40 3.54 0.06 -2.63
C LEU A 40 4.96 0.64 -2.78
N GLU A 41 5.74 0.68 -1.70
CA GLU A 41 7.16 1.05 -1.76
C GLU A 41 7.96 0.04 -2.59
N GLN A 42 7.71 -1.26 -2.44
CA GLN A 42 8.38 -2.30 -3.25
C GLN A 42 8.01 -2.22 -4.73
N CYS A 43 6.80 -1.75 -5.03
CA CYS A 43 6.35 -1.53 -6.40
C CYS A 43 6.97 -0.28 -7.06
N ALA A 44 7.85 0.44 -6.37
CA ALA A 44 8.55 1.63 -6.87
C ALA A 44 7.60 2.70 -7.43
N ILE A 45 6.37 2.80 -6.91
CA ILE A 45 5.33 3.68 -7.46
C ILE A 45 5.63 5.17 -7.25
N TYR A 46 6.53 5.47 -6.30
CA TYR A 46 7.01 6.82 -5.99
C TYR A 46 8.35 7.17 -6.66
N ARG A 47 8.93 6.27 -7.47
CA ARG A 47 10.21 6.49 -8.16
C ARG A 47 9.99 6.77 -9.64
N GLU A 48 10.82 7.62 -10.23
CA GLU A 48 10.80 7.87 -11.68
C GLU A 48 11.33 6.65 -12.45
N ALA A 49 10.57 6.18 -13.44
CA ALA A 49 10.93 5.00 -14.24
C ALA A 49 12.08 5.26 -15.25
N PHE A 50 12.39 6.53 -15.54
CA PHE A 50 13.31 6.96 -16.61
C PHE A 50 14.48 7.82 -16.10
N ALA A 51 14.93 7.62 -14.86
CA ALA A 51 15.98 8.44 -14.23
C ALA A 51 17.42 8.21 -14.76
N GLY A 52 17.63 7.41 -15.82
CA GLY A 52 18.95 6.97 -16.32
C GLY A 52 19.62 5.96 -15.38
N GLU A 53 20.32 4.89 -15.77
CA GLU A 53 21.28 4.66 -16.86
C GLU A 53 21.08 3.30 -17.57
N ALA A 54 20.00 2.57 -17.29
CA ALA A 54 19.77 1.22 -17.83
C ALA A 54 18.41 1.08 -18.50
N VAL A 55 18.38 1.18 -19.84
CA VAL A 55 17.18 0.92 -20.67
C VAL A 55 16.57 -0.47 -20.39
N ASN A 56 17.41 -1.45 -20.05
CA ASN A 56 16.96 -2.80 -19.65
C ASN A 56 16.27 -2.86 -18.27
N ALA A 57 16.59 -1.94 -17.35
CA ALA A 57 15.95 -1.87 -16.04
C ALA A 57 14.60 -1.12 -16.10
N THR A 58 14.37 -0.31 -17.12
CA THR A 58 13.12 0.44 -17.31
C THR A 58 11.91 -0.47 -17.44
N HIS A 59 11.98 -1.53 -18.25
CA HIS A 59 10.85 -2.47 -18.40
C HIS A 59 10.54 -3.22 -17.10
N TYR A 60 11.57 -3.58 -16.34
CA TYR A 60 11.42 -4.20 -15.02
C TYR A 60 10.76 -3.25 -14.02
N THR A 61 11.21 -2.00 -13.96
CA THR A 61 10.61 -0.94 -13.13
C THR A 61 9.15 -0.67 -13.50
N LEU A 62 8.84 -0.60 -14.79
CA LEU A 62 7.46 -0.41 -15.27
C LEU A 62 6.55 -1.58 -14.89
N GLY A 63 7.07 -2.82 -14.91
CA GLY A 63 6.37 -4.02 -14.47
C GLY A 63 6.06 -3.98 -12.97
N LEU A 64 7.04 -3.63 -12.13
CA LEU A 64 6.85 -3.43 -10.69
C LEU A 64 5.80 -2.37 -10.38
N GLN A 65 5.88 -1.22 -11.06
CA GLN A 65 4.88 -0.16 -10.91
C GLN A 65 3.49 -0.59 -11.40
N GLY A 66 3.43 -1.51 -12.36
CA GLY A 66 2.18 -2.13 -12.81
C GLY A 66 1.47 -2.89 -11.67
N ALA A 67 2.22 -3.64 -10.86
CA ALA A 67 1.67 -4.32 -9.68
C ALA A 67 1.16 -3.30 -8.65
N GLY A 68 1.92 -2.23 -8.40
CA GLY A 68 1.51 -1.17 -7.49
C GLY A 68 0.25 -0.42 -7.95
N ARG A 69 0.13 -0.14 -9.25
CA ARG A 69 -1.08 0.46 -9.83
C ARG A 69 -2.31 -0.45 -9.68
N LYS A 70 -2.15 -1.77 -9.82
CA LYS A 70 -3.25 -2.72 -9.58
C LYS A 70 -3.68 -2.73 -8.11
N LEU A 71 -2.73 -2.64 -7.19
CA LEU A 71 -3.03 -2.50 -5.76
C LEU A 71 -3.80 -1.22 -5.47
N ILE A 72 -3.38 -0.08 -6.04
CA ILE A 72 -4.10 1.20 -5.91
C ILE A 72 -5.51 1.12 -6.52
N ALA A 73 -5.65 0.51 -7.69
CA ALA A 73 -6.95 0.32 -8.33
C ALA A 73 -7.89 -0.53 -7.48
N MET A 74 -7.39 -1.60 -6.85
CA MET A 74 -8.17 -2.42 -5.92
C MET A 74 -8.60 -1.62 -4.68
N LEU A 75 -7.72 -0.77 -4.13
CA LEU A 75 -8.10 0.12 -3.02
C LEU A 75 -9.20 1.10 -3.44
N ASP A 76 -9.08 1.71 -4.62
CA ASP A 76 -10.06 2.65 -5.18
C ASP A 76 -11.42 1.99 -5.43
N GLU A 77 -11.40 0.75 -5.93
CA GLU A 77 -12.58 -0.08 -6.15
C GLU A 77 -13.31 -0.41 -4.85
N VAL A 78 -12.58 -0.66 -3.76
CA VAL A 78 -13.15 -0.94 -2.44
C VAL A 78 -13.78 0.31 -1.83
N ASP A 79 -13.04 1.43 -1.84
CA ASP A 79 -13.47 2.79 -1.49
C ASP A 79 -12.41 3.79 -1.99
N GLN A 80 -12.82 4.77 -2.79
CA GLN A 80 -11.93 5.75 -3.43
C GLN A 80 -11.08 6.56 -2.44
N ARG A 81 -11.45 6.58 -1.16
CA ARG A 81 -10.72 7.28 -0.10
C ARG A 81 -9.62 6.43 0.52
N PHE A 82 -9.56 5.13 0.26
CA PHE A 82 -8.59 4.23 0.91
C PHE A 82 -7.15 4.60 0.57
N TYR A 83 -6.81 4.81 -0.70
CA TYR A 83 -5.44 5.15 -1.06
C TYR A 83 -5.01 6.52 -0.49
N PRO A 84 -5.78 7.62 -0.63
CA PRO A 84 -5.46 8.87 0.04
C PRO A 84 -5.32 8.74 1.57
N SER A 85 -6.26 8.04 2.22
CA SER A 85 -6.24 7.84 3.68
C SER A 85 -5.01 7.04 4.11
N LEU A 86 -4.60 6.03 3.34
CA LEU A 86 -3.40 5.24 3.61
C LEU A 86 -2.16 6.11 3.70
N LEU A 87 -1.99 7.06 2.77
CA LEU A 87 -0.84 7.96 2.75
C LEU A 87 -0.80 8.86 3.99
N LEU A 88 -1.96 9.41 4.38
CA LEU A 88 -2.09 10.26 5.55
C LEU A 88 -1.84 9.48 6.85
N GLU A 89 -2.47 8.31 7.00
CA GLU A 89 -2.35 7.49 8.19
C GLU A 89 -0.94 6.93 8.37
N ILE A 90 -0.24 6.58 7.28
CA ILE A 90 1.15 6.12 7.36
C ILE A 90 2.11 7.24 7.78
N ALA A 91 1.87 8.48 7.35
CA ALA A 91 2.66 9.60 7.83
C ALA A 91 2.53 9.75 9.36
N THR A 92 1.30 9.64 9.88
CA THR A 92 1.03 9.63 11.32
C THR A 92 1.69 8.46 12.03
N ILE A 93 1.55 7.23 11.50
CA ILE A 93 2.17 6.02 12.06
C ILE A 93 3.69 6.19 12.14
N LYS A 94 4.33 6.63 11.06
CA LYS A 94 5.80 6.86 11.03
C LYS A 94 6.22 7.97 11.99
N ALA A 95 5.39 8.97 12.25
CA ALA A 95 5.68 10.00 13.25
C ALA A 95 5.69 9.43 14.66
N ILE A 96 4.64 8.68 15.02
CA ILE A 96 4.53 8.00 16.33
C ILE A 96 5.70 7.03 16.53
N ASP A 97 6.01 6.19 15.53
CA ASP A 97 7.10 5.21 15.61
C ASP A 97 8.46 5.90 15.88
N ARG A 98 8.70 7.10 15.32
CA ARG A 98 9.91 7.90 15.60
C ARG A 98 9.97 8.46 17.01
N GLU A 99 8.85 8.94 17.54
CA GLU A 99 8.77 9.44 18.91
C GLU A 99 9.04 8.33 19.92
N VAL A 100 8.42 7.16 19.74
CA VAL A 100 8.64 5.98 20.57
C VAL A 100 10.12 5.56 20.54
N ALA A 101 10.73 5.50 19.35
CA ALA A 101 12.15 5.15 19.21
C ALA A 101 13.10 6.16 19.89
N THR A 102 12.73 7.45 19.91
CA THR A 102 13.51 8.49 20.58
C THR A 102 13.41 8.36 22.11
N ASN A 103 12.22 8.07 22.63
CA ASN A 103 12.00 7.90 24.06
C ASN A 103 12.71 6.66 24.61
N MET A 104 12.63 5.51 23.92
CA MET A 104 13.34 4.29 24.34
C MET A 104 14.86 4.50 24.42
N ARG A 105 15.42 5.26 23.48
CA ARG A 105 16.86 5.57 23.47
C ARG A 105 17.27 6.51 24.61
N SER A 106 16.38 7.40 25.04
CA SER A 106 16.61 8.31 26.17
C SER A 106 16.59 7.55 27.51
N GLU A 107 15.71 6.56 27.64
CA GLU A 107 15.64 5.71 28.85
C GLU A 107 16.86 4.79 28.98
N ASP A 108 17.42 4.27 27.88
CA ASP A 108 18.64 3.46 27.91
C ASP A 108 19.90 4.30 28.26
N ASP A 109 19.99 5.56 27.81
CA ASP A 109 21.13 6.45 28.10
C ASP A 109 21.15 6.95 29.57
N ASP A 110 20.01 6.94 30.29
CA ASP A 110 19.89 7.36 31.70
C ASP A 110 20.21 6.25 32.72
N VAL A 111 20.36 4.99 32.29
CA VAL A 111 20.61 3.83 33.18
C VAL A 111 22.11 3.54 33.34
N ASP A 112 22.97 4.11 32.49
CA ASP A 112 24.43 3.94 32.50
C ASP A 112 25.21 5.17 33.08
N ALA A 113 24.52 6.13 33.72
CA ALA A 113 25.11 7.35 34.31
C ALA A 113 25.23 7.33 35.85
#